data_AF-A0A842SMM5-F1
#
_entry.id   AF-A0A842SMM5-F1
#
_cell.length_a   1.000
_cell.length_b   1.000
_cell.length_c   1.000
_cell.angle_alpha   90.00
_cell.angle_beta   90.00
_cell.angle_gamma   90.00
#
_symmetry.space_group_name_H-M   'P 1'
#
loop_
_entity.id
_entity.type
_entity.pdbx_description
1 polymer ?
#
loop_
_entity_poly.entity_id
_entity_poly.type
_entity_poly.pdbx_seq_one_letter_code
_entity_poly.pdbx_strand_id
1 'polypeptide(L)' 'MTEKQTCSGCKYASDLKGCASYHAEEALKLLSEGKVEEAEENLKGLQNHLEE' A
#
# COMPACT_ATOMS: atom_id res chain seq x y z
N MET A 1 -1.60 9.88 -16.60
CA MET A 1 -0.55 8.88 -16.35
C MET A 1 -0.57 8.64 -14.86
N THR A 2 -1.25 7.59 -14.40
CA THR A 2 -1.29 7.26 -12.97
C THR A 2 0.02 6.55 -12.69
N GLU A 3 0.98 7.25 -12.08
CA GLU A 3 2.20 6.64 -11.56
C GLU A 3 1.75 5.56 -10.57
N LYS A 4 1.83 4.30 -10.98
CA LYS A 4 1.66 3.17 -10.07
C LYS A 4 2.73 3.34 -8.99
N GLN A 5 2.31 3.79 -7.81
CA GLN A 5 3.17 3.86 -6.64
C GLN A 5 3.57 2.43 -6.28
N THR A 6 4.68 1.96 -6.83
CA THR A 6 5.38 0.79 -6.31
C THR A 6 5.81 1.10 -4.87
N CYS A 7 5.72 0.15 -3.91
CA CYS A 7 6.20 0.41 -2.52
C CYS A 7 7.70 0.80 -2.52
N SER A 8 8.45 0.63 -3.63
CA SER A 8 9.79 1.18 -3.84
C SER A 8 9.89 2.70 -3.62
N GLY A 9 8.80 3.47 -3.77
CA GLY A 9 8.71 4.90 -3.44
C GLY A 9 8.15 5.20 -2.05
N CYS A 10 7.75 4.17 -1.29
CA CYS A 10 7.24 4.31 0.07
C CYS A 10 8.40 4.62 1.02
N LYS A 11 8.16 5.51 1.99
CA LYS A 11 9.12 5.82 3.07
C LYS A 11 9.55 4.60 3.89
N TYR A 12 8.84 3.48 3.76
CA TYR A 12 9.12 2.22 4.43
C TYR A 12 9.62 1.12 3.48
N ALA A 13 10.06 1.43 2.26
CA ALA A 13 10.55 0.44 1.30
C ALA A 13 11.72 -0.43 1.83
N SER A 14 12.47 0.07 2.80
CA SER A 14 13.57 -0.65 3.48
C SER A 14 13.17 -1.29 4.81
N ASP A 15 11.93 -1.09 5.25
CA ASP A 15 11.36 -1.67 6.47
C ASP A 15 10.03 -2.36 6.12
N LEU A 16 10.13 -3.66 5.84
CA LEU A 16 8.97 -4.47 5.46
C LEU A 16 7.83 -4.41 6.49
N LYS A 17 8.18 -4.35 7.78
CA LYS A 17 7.18 -4.27 8.85
C LYS A 17 6.50 -2.90 8.84
N GLY A 18 7.26 -1.84 8.58
CA GLY A 18 6.76 -0.49 8.36
C GLY A 18 5.86 -0.37 7.12
N CYS A 19 6.28 -0.91 5.96
CA CYS A 19 5.47 -0.91 4.72
C CYS A 19 4.16 -1.67 4.99
N ALA A 20 4.23 -2.88 5.59
CA ALA A 20 3.04 -3.67 5.92
C ALA A 20 2.05 -2.96 6.85
N SER A 21 2.56 -2.35 7.94
CA SER A 21 1.70 -1.65 8.92
C SER A 21 1.03 -0.42 8.30
N TYR A 22 1.78 0.37 7.52
CA TYR A 22 1.27 1.55 6.83
C TYR A 22 0.18 1.21 5.81
N HIS A 23 0.46 0.24 4.93
CA HIS A 23 -0.50 -0.15 3.90
C HIS A 23 -1.76 -0.78 4.51
N ALA A 24 -1.64 -1.54 5.60
CA ALA A 24 -2.79 -2.09 6.30
C ALA A 24 -3.65 -1.00 6.97
N GLU A 25 -3.04 -0.04 7.67
CA GLU A 25 -3.76 1.07 8.31
C GLU A 25 -4.45 1.97 7.28
N GLU A 26 -3.76 2.32 6.19
CA GLU A 26 -4.32 3.17 5.14
C GLU A 26 -5.44 2.45 4.35
N ALA A 27 -5.27 1.15 4.06
CA ALA A 27 -6.34 0.35 3.44
C ALA A 27 -7.59 0.27 4.34
N LEU A 28 -7.42 0.07 5.66
CA LEU A 28 -8.54 0.08 6.61
C LEU A 28 -9.28 1.42 6.61
N LYS A 29 -8.54 2.53 6.59
CA LYS A 29 -9.11 3.87 6.50
C LYS A 29 -9.88 4.07 5.20
N LEU A 30 -9.31 3.70 4.06
CA LEU A 30 -9.96 3.80 2.74
C LEU A 30 -11.24 2.95 2.69
N LEU A 31 -11.23 1.75 3.27
CA LEU A 31 -12.43 0.92 3.40
C LEU A 31 -13.50 1.59 4.28
N SER A 32 -13.11 2.25 5.37
CA SER A 32 -14.04 3.01 6.22
C SER A 32 -14.67 4.21 5.51
N GLU A 33 -13.99 4.78 4.51
CA GLU A 33 -14.47 5.85 3.64
C GLU A 33 -15.27 5.32 2.43
N GLY A 34 -15.41 3.99 2.28
CA GLY A 34 -16.08 3.35 1.13
C GLY A 34 -15.25 3.29 -0.15
N LYS A 35 -13.97 3.66 -0.08
CA LYS A 35 -13.02 3.70 -1.21
C LYS A 35 -12.34 2.36 -1.42
N VAL A 36 -13.13 1.37 -1.86
CA VAL A 36 -12.67 -0.02 -2.00
C VAL A 36 -11.55 -0.15 -3.05
N GLU A 37 -11.67 0.51 -4.20
CA GLU A 37 -10.66 0.43 -5.27
C GLU A 37 -9.31 1.02 -4.85
N GLU A 38 -9.31 2.16 -4.16
CA GLU A 38 -8.09 2.78 -3.62
C GLU A 38 -7.44 1.89 -2.54
N ALA A 39 -8.24 1.23 -1.70
CA ALA A 39 -7.74 0.29 -0.71
C ALA A 39 -7.07 -0.94 -1.37
N GLU A 40 -7.65 -1.46 -2.43
CA GLU A 40 -7.06 -2.57 -3.20
C GLU A 40 -5.75 -2.16 -3.89
N GLU A 41 -5.69 -0.99 -4.51
CA GLU A 41 -4.44 -0.48 -5.11
C GLU A 41 -3.35 -0.30 -4.05
N ASN A 42 -3.72 0.20 -2.87
CA ASN A 42 -2.82 0.38 -1.74
C ASN A 42 -2.20 -0.98 -1.29
N LEU A 43 -3.03 -2.02 -1.15
CA LEU A 43 -2.58 -3.36 -0.77
C LEU A 43 -1.77 -4.06 -1.88
N LYS A 44 -2.07 -3.82 -3.15
CA LYS A 44 -1.24 -4.32 -4.27
C LYS A 44 0.17 -3.76 -4.23
N GLY A 45 0.34 -2.51 -3.79
CA GLY A 45 1.66 -1.91 -3.57
C GLY A 45 2.51 -2.70 -2.56
N LEU A 46 1.88 -3.16 -1.48
CA LEU A 46 2.52 -4.03 -0.49
C LEU A 46 2.79 -5.44 -1.03
N GLN A 47 1.83 -6.03 -1.75
CA GLN A 47 1.98 -7.37 -2.31
C GLN A 47 3.18 -7.46 -3.26
N ASN A 48 3.34 -6.50 -4.18
CA ASN A 48 4.48 -6.46 -5.10
C ASN A 48 5.81 -6.41 -4.35
N HIS A 49 5.87 -5.68 -3.24
CA HIS A 49 7.09 -5.55 -2.43
C HIS A 49 7.44 -6.82 -1.63
N LEU A 50 6.45 -7.65 -1.33
CA LEU A 50 6.66 -8.97 -0.72
C LEU A 50 7.10 -10.02 -1.75
N GLU A 51 6.81 -9.79 -3.04
CA GLU A 51 7.16 -10.68 -4.15
C GLU A 51 8.52 -10.33 -4.80
N GLU A 52 9.09 -9.15 -4.50
CA GLU A 52 10.47 -8.73 -4.85
C GLU A 52 11.54 -9.35 -3.92
#